data_AF-A0A9X2AUX5-F1
#
_entry.id   AF-A0A9X2AUX5-F1
#
_cell.length_a   1.000
_cell.length_b   1.000
_cell.length_c   1.000
_cell.angle_alpha   90.00
_cell.angle_beta   90.00
_cell.angle_gamma   90.00
#
_symmetry.space_group_name_H-M   'P 1'
#
loop_
_entity.id
_entity.type
_entity.pdbx_description
1 polymer ?
#
loop_
_entity_poly.entity_id
_entity_poly.type
_entity_poly.pdbx_seq_one_letter_code
_entity_poly.pdbx_strand_id
1 'polypeptide(L)'
;MMDITIHLNDRPYRICDLGEGDCYIVVCFAPTVADLSEIYSVKYAHAPRLLVVDTSTYWRTSICNMEESDLDILASDVHLLADIYWLDEVHVDLDDEDNYLLTRLKAELQSRMTQHPDNIGKETVGIS
;
A
#
# COMPACT_ATOMS: atom_id res chain seq x y z
N MET A 1 -5.85 -11.38 -12.29
CA MET A 1 -6.34 -11.80 -10.97
C MET A 1 -7.53 -10.92 -10.63
N MET A 2 -8.45 -11.29 -9.72
CA MET A 2 -9.66 -10.50 -9.49
C MET A 2 -9.51 -9.66 -8.22
N ASP A 3 -9.82 -8.37 -8.31
CA ASP A 3 -9.95 -7.49 -7.16
C ASP A 3 -11.02 -8.04 -6.20
N ILE A 4 -10.71 -8.11 -4.91
CA ILE A 4 -11.65 -8.57 -3.88
C ILE A 4 -12.01 -7.43 -2.94
N THR A 5 -13.17 -7.51 -2.30
CA THR A 5 -13.54 -6.57 -1.24
C THR A 5 -13.30 -7.19 0.13
N ILE A 6 -12.48 -6.55 0.95
CA ILE A 6 -12.25 -6.92 2.35
C ILE A 6 -12.84 -5.82 3.24
N HIS A 7 -13.48 -6.21 4.33
CA HIS A 7 -13.97 -5.27 5.33
C HIS A 7 -12.99 -5.20 6.49
N LEU A 8 -12.32 -4.06 6.65
CA LEU A 8 -11.40 -3.78 7.74
C LEU A 8 -12.11 -2.84 8.70
N ASN A 9 -12.35 -3.27 9.95
CA ASN A 9 -13.13 -2.50 10.92
C ASN A 9 -14.46 -1.96 10.33
N ASP A 10 -15.22 -2.85 9.69
CA ASP A 10 -16.48 -2.58 8.99
C ASP A 10 -16.41 -1.62 7.79
N ARG A 11 -15.20 -1.25 7.34
CA ARG A 11 -14.99 -0.40 6.15
C ARG A 11 -14.56 -1.25 4.95
N PRO A 12 -15.25 -1.16 3.81
CA PRO A 12 -14.89 -1.91 2.61
C PRO A 12 -13.68 -1.30 1.91
N TYR A 13 -12.69 -2.15 1.63
CA TYR A 13 -11.52 -1.85 0.83
C TYR A 13 -11.46 -2.78 -0.37
N ARG A 14 -11.06 -2.26 -1.52
CA ARG A 14 -10.76 -3.07 -2.69
C ARG A 14 -9.29 -3.47 -2.66
N ILE A 15 -9.03 -4.78 -2.65
CA ILE A 15 -7.71 -5.37 -2.48
C ILE A 15 -7.33 -6.16 -3.73
N CYS A 16 -6.10 -6.00 -4.19
CA CYS A 16 -5.49 -6.82 -5.22
C CYS A 16 -4.22 -7.47 -4.64
N ASP A 17 -4.13 -8.80 -4.62
CA ASP A 17 -3.01 -9.54 -4.03
C ASP A 17 -2.23 -10.32 -5.09
N LEU A 18 -1.09 -9.83 -5.54
CA LEU A 18 -0.32 -10.41 -6.63
C LEU A 18 0.97 -11.05 -6.12
N GLY A 19 1.31 -12.24 -6.63
CA GLY A 19 2.59 -12.89 -6.33
C GLY A 19 2.64 -13.57 -4.97
N GLU A 20 3.84 -13.94 -4.53
CA GLU A 20 4.12 -14.67 -3.29
C GLU A 20 5.50 -14.29 -2.72
N GLY A 21 5.68 -14.39 -1.40
CA GLY A 21 6.92 -14.03 -0.70
C GLY A 21 6.82 -12.69 0.05
N ASP A 22 7.95 -11.99 0.14
CA ASP A 22 8.07 -10.72 0.87
C ASP A 22 7.09 -9.68 0.32
N CYS A 23 6.33 -9.08 1.23
CA CYS A 23 5.11 -8.38 0.88
C CYS A 23 5.30 -6.86 0.81
N TYR A 24 4.89 -6.27 -0.31
CA TYR A 24 4.75 -4.84 -0.49
C TYR A 24 3.26 -4.48 -0.38
N ILE A 25 2.91 -3.61 0.55
CA ILE A 25 1.58 -3.00 0.63
C ILE A 25 1.65 -1.65 -0.05
N VAL A 26 0.75 -1.40 -1.00
CA VAL A 26 0.61 -0.10 -1.66
C VAL A 26 -0.77 0.44 -1.37
N VAL A 27 -0.84 1.55 -0.65
CA VAL A 27 -2.12 2.22 -0.35
C VAL A 27 -2.38 3.29 -1.40
N CYS A 28 -3.54 3.24 -2.04
CA CYS A 28 -3.87 4.14 -3.13
C CYS A 28 -5.33 4.63 -3.09
N PHE A 29 -5.62 5.64 -3.91
CA PHE A 29 -6.98 6.11 -4.17
C PHE A 29 -7.26 6.02 -5.68
N ALA A 30 -7.94 4.95 -6.10
CA ALA A 30 -8.06 4.58 -7.51
C ALA A 30 -9.53 4.45 -7.99
N PRO A 31 -10.40 5.46 -7.80
CA PRO A 31 -11.85 5.34 -8.03
C PRO A 31 -12.25 5.03 -9.48
N THR A 32 -11.39 5.35 -10.45
CA THR A 32 -11.66 5.16 -11.88
C THR A 32 -10.96 3.94 -12.47
N VAL A 33 -10.14 3.25 -11.69
CA VAL A 33 -9.37 2.09 -12.14
C VAL A 33 -10.27 0.87 -12.12
N ALA A 34 -10.45 0.22 -13.27
CA ALA A 34 -11.30 -0.96 -13.39
C ALA A 34 -10.65 -2.23 -12.83
N ASP A 35 -9.35 -2.40 -13.07
CA ASP A 35 -8.54 -3.53 -12.63
C ASP A 35 -7.24 -2.99 -12.03
N LEU A 36 -7.05 -3.18 -10.72
CA LEU A 36 -5.84 -2.72 -10.05
C LEU A 36 -4.59 -3.46 -10.55
N SER A 37 -4.72 -4.71 -10.96
CA SER A 37 -3.58 -5.53 -11.38
C SER A 37 -2.93 -4.99 -12.65
N GLU A 38 -3.69 -4.42 -13.59
CA GLU A 38 -3.14 -3.86 -14.84
C GLU A 38 -2.20 -2.68 -14.60
N ILE A 39 -2.49 -1.85 -13.59
CA ILE A 39 -1.70 -0.66 -13.30
C ILE A 39 -0.54 -0.99 -12.37
N TYR A 40 -0.83 -1.67 -11.26
CA TYR A 40 0.15 -1.81 -10.17
C TYR A 40 1.14 -2.95 -10.40
N SER A 41 0.80 -4.00 -11.19
CA SER A 41 1.75 -5.07 -11.51
C SER A 41 2.96 -4.56 -12.30
N VAL A 42 2.76 -3.56 -13.16
CA VAL A 42 3.84 -2.95 -13.94
C VAL A 42 4.68 -2.02 -13.07
N LYS A 43 4.02 -1.18 -12.25
CA LYS A 43 4.70 -0.22 -11.36
C LYS A 43 5.55 -0.92 -10.30
N TYR A 44 5.08 -2.07 -9.81
CA TYR A 44 5.72 -2.86 -8.75
C TYR A 44 6.22 -4.22 -9.25
N ALA A 45 6.66 -4.31 -10.51
CA ALA A 45 7.12 -5.56 -11.13
C ALA A 45 8.30 -6.24 -10.41
N HIS A 46 8.99 -5.52 -9.53
CA HIS A 46 10.11 -6.02 -8.72
C HIS A 46 9.67 -6.59 -7.36
N ALA A 47 8.43 -6.35 -6.92
CA ALA A 47 7.91 -6.84 -5.66
C ALA A 47 7.60 -8.34 -5.78
N PRO A 48 8.13 -9.22 -4.89
CA PRO A 48 7.80 -10.65 -4.90
C PRO A 48 6.30 -10.90 -4.67
N ARG A 49 5.72 -10.20 -3.69
CA ARG A 49 4.30 -10.12 -3.43
C ARG A 49 3.85 -8.66 -3.30
N LEU A 50 2.71 -8.33 -3.88
CA LEU A 50 2.13 -6.99 -3.89
C LEU A 50 0.67 -7.04 -3.43
N LEU A 51 0.37 -6.36 -2.33
CA LEU A 51 -0.98 -6.07 -1.85
C LEU A 51 -1.34 -4.61 -2.15
N VAL A 52 -2.16 -4.40 -3.17
CA VAL A 52 -2.72 -3.08 -3.46
C VAL A 52 -3.97 -2.87 -2.62
N VAL A 53 -4.02 -1.78 -1.86
CA VAL A 53 -5.11 -1.40 -0.97
C VAL A 53 -5.74 -0.12 -1.51
N ASP A 54 -6.83 -0.26 -2.25
CA ASP A 54 -7.57 0.88 -2.78
C ASP A 54 -8.62 1.37 -1.78
N THR A 55 -8.40 2.60 -1.35
CA THR A 55 -9.20 3.32 -0.35
C THR A 55 -10.51 3.88 -0.91
N SER A 56 -10.64 3.98 -2.23
CA SER A 56 -11.73 4.71 -2.90
C SER A 56 -13.13 4.12 -2.75
N THR A 57 -13.23 2.88 -2.28
CA THR A 57 -14.51 2.21 -2.03
C THR A 57 -15.25 2.79 -0.83
N TYR A 58 -14.53 3.13 0.23
CA TYR A 58 -15.09 3.74 1.44
C TYR A 58 -14.82 5.25 1.47
N TRP A 59 -13.58 5.63 1.23
CA TRP A 59 -13.14 7.01 1.27
C TRP A 59 -13.49 7.70 -0.05
N ARG A 60 -14.12 8.87 0.02
CA ARG A 60 -14.60 9.61 -1.18
C ARG A 60 -13.61 10.66 -1.68
N THR A 61 -12.40 10.66 -1.13
CA THR A 61 -11.36 11.66 -1.40
C THR A 61 -10.00 10.99 -1.41
N SER A 62 -9.04 11.61 -2.10
CA SER A 62 -7.65 11.12 -2.13
C SER A 62 -6.96 11.29 -0.79
N ILE A 63 -5.87 10.53 -0.58
CA ILE A 63 -5.17 10.46 0.70
C ILE A 63 -4.69 11.84 1.15
N CYS A 64 -4.10 12.63 0.25
CA CYS A 64 -3.61 14.00 0.57
C CYS A 64 -4.72 14.98 1.02
N ASN A 65 -5.99 14.64 0.81
CA ASN A 65 -7.14 15.48 1.14
C ASN A 65 -7.92 14.97 2.36
N MET A 66 -7.46 13.89 3.01
CA MET A 66 -8.05 13.38 4.24
C MET A 66 -7.62 14.21 5.44
N GLU A 67 -8.47 14.24 6.47
CA GLU A 67 -8.06 14.79 7.76
C GLU A 67 -7.14 13.80 8.51
N GLU A 68 -6.28 14.29 9.39
CA GLU A 68 -5.36 13.45 10.17
C GLU A 68 -6.08 12.33 10.93
N SER A 69 -7.29 12.58 11.46
CA SER A 69 -8.09 11.56 12.13
C SER A 69 -8.56 10.44 11.20
N ASP A 70 -8.82 10.75 9.92
CA ASP A 70 -9.16 9.74 8.92
C ASP A 70 -7.91 8.94 8.53
N LEU A 71 -6.75 9.59 8.44
CA LEU A 71 -5.47 8.93 8.21
C LEU A 71 -5.07 8.00 9.36
N ASP A 72 -5.36 8.36 10.60
CA ASP A 72 -5.18 7.49 11.77
C ASP A 72 -6.05 6.23 11.67
N ILE A 73 -7.31 6.38 11.25
CA ILE A 73 -8.22 5.27 11.04
C ILE A 73 -7.70 4.35 9.91
N LEU A 74 -7.26 4.95 8.79
CA LEU A 74 -6.69 4.21 7.67
C LEU A 74 -5.43 3.43 8.08
N ALA A 75 -4.53 4.04 8.87
CA ALA A 75 -3.34 3.35 9.37
C ALA A 75 -3.70 2.14 10.25
N SER A 76 -4.71 2.28 11.11
CA SER A 76 -5.23 1.16 11.92
C SER A 76 -5.84 0.06 11.06
N ASP A 77 -6.53 0.41 9.97
CA ASP A 77 -7.08 -0.58 9.05
C ASP A 77 -5.99 -1.35 8.31
N VAL A 78 -4.94 -0.67 7.84
CA VAL A 78 -3.80 -1.32 7.18
C VAL A 78 -3.05 -2.24 8.16
N HIS A 79 -2.94 -1.87 9.44
CA HIS A 79 -2.41 -2.76 10.47
C HIS A 79 -3.26 -4.04 10.60
N LEU A 80 -4.59 -3.90 10.69
CA LEU A 80 -5.50 -5.04 10.74
C LEU A 80 -5.39 -5.91 9.47
N LEU A 81 -5.22 -5.31 8.30
CA LEU A 81 -4.98 -6.06 7.06
C LEU A 81 -3.72 -6.93 7.17
N ALA A 82 -2.62 -6.37 7.69
CA ALA A 82 -1.39 -7.11 7.90
C ALA A 82 -1.58 -8.29 8.88
N ASP A 83 -2.39 -8.11 9.92
CA ASP A 83 -2.75 -9.19 10.85
C ASP A 83 -3.58 -10.30 10.18
N ILE A 84 -4.58 -9.94 9.37
CA ILE A 84 -5.43 -10.89 8.63
C ILE A 84 -4.63 -11.71 7.64
N TYR A 85 -3.68 -11.08 6.96
CA TYR A 85 -2.81 -11.72 5.98
C TYR A 85 -1.59 -12.41 6.59
N TRP A 86 -1.44 -12.38 7.93
CA TRP A 86 -0.30 -12.91 8.68
C TRP A 86 1.05 -12.45 8.12
N LEU A 87 1.16 -11.14 7.86
CA LEU A 87 2.37 -10.56 7.27
C LEU A 87 3.37 -10.22 8.37
N ASP A 88 4.39 -11.06 8.54
CA ASP A 88 5.44 -10.84 9.54
C ASP A 88 6.36 -9.66 9.18
N GLU A 89 6.71 -9.53 7.90
CA GLU A 89 7.54 -8.45 7.36
C GLU A 89 6.86 -7.80 6.16
N VAL A 90 6.79 -6.46 6.14
CA VAL A 90 6.14 -5.68 5.08
C VAL A 90 6.92 -4.43 4.70
N HIS A 91 6.93 -4.15 3.39
CA HIS A 91 7.25 -2.84 2.85
C HIS A 91 5.93 -2.09 2.60
N VAL A 92 5.90 -0.78 2.86
CA VAL A 92 4.69 0.02 2.69
C VAL A 92 5.00 1.26 1.86
N ASP A 93 4.27 1.42 0.76
CA ASP A 93 4.30 2.57 -0.12
C ASP A 93 2.92 3.21 -0.24
N LEU A 94 2.92 4.48 -0.60
CA LEU A 94 1.72 5.26 -0.88
C LEU A 94 1.76 5.72 -2.33
N ASP A 95 0.63 5.60 -3.03
CA ASP A 95 0.53 6.10 -4.41
C ASP A 95 0.48 7.64 -4.46
N ASP A 96 -0.16 8.23 -3.44
CA ASP A 96 -0.14 9.65 -3.14
C ASP A 96 0.86 9.92 -2.01
N GLU A 97 1.82 10.83 -2.21
CA GLU A 97 2.79 11.19 -1.16
C GLU A 97 2.09 11.91 0.00
N ASP A 98 1.88 11.19 1.10
CA ASP A 98 1.44 11.77 2.37
C ASP A 98 2.38 11.37 3.52
N ASN A 99 3.14 12.36 4.01
CA ASN A 99 4.14 12.16 5.05
C ASN A 99 3.51 11.78 6.41
N TYR A 100 2.30 12.26 6.68
CA TYR A 100 1.61 11.98 7.94
C TYR A 100 1.21 10.51 7.97
N LEU A 101 0.51 10.04 6.94
CA LEU A 101 0.09 8.65 6.82
C LEU A 101 1.28 7.70 6.85
N LEU A 102 2.35 7.99 6.10
CA LEU A 102 3.55 7.14 6.11
C LEU A 102 4.17 7.06 7.51
N THR A 103 4.17 8.16 8.26
CA THR A 103 4.65 8.18 9.65
C THR A 103 3.77 7.36 10.57
N ARG A 104 2.44 7.45 10.41
CA ARG A 104 1.48 6.65 11.19
C ARG A 104 1.57 5.17 10.87
N LEU A 105 1.64 4.79 9.59
CA LEU A 105 1.85 3.39 9.16
C LEU A 105 3.15 2.83 9.72
N LYS A 106 4.24 3.61 9.69
CA LYS A 106 5.50 3.24 10.34
C LYS A 106 5.35 3.01 11.84
N ALA A 107 4.54 3.79 12.53
CA ALA A 107 4.28 3.65 13.96
C ALA A 107 3.40 2.42 14.28
N GLU A 108 2.34 2.18 13.52
CA GLU A 108 1.43 1.05 13.72
C GLU A 108 2.06 -0.29 13.31
N LEU A 109 2.98 -0.29 12.36
CA LEU A 109 3.63 -1.50 11.83
C LEU A 109 5.08 -1.67 12.33
N GLN A 110 5.52 -0.97 13.38
CA GLN A 110 6.94 -0.90 13.80
C GLN A 110 7.65 -2.25 13.92
N SER A 111 6.97 -3.31 14.38
CA SER A 111 7.58 -4.64 14.51
C SER A 111 7.66 -5.42 13.21
N ARG A 112 6.99 -4.95 12.14
CA ARG A 112 6.81 -5.63 10.85
C ARG A 112 7.48 -4.88 9.70
N MET A 113 7.67 -3.56 9.79
CA MET A 113 8.18 -2.79 8.67
C MET A 113 9.68 -2.97 8.44
N THR A 114 10.03 -3.41 7.23
CA THR A 114 11.41 -3.50 6.75
C THR A 114 11.80 -2.19 6.04
N GLN A 115 13.01 -1.71 6.30
CA GLN A 115 13.55 -0.58 5.55
C GLN A 115 13.81 -1.01 4.11
N HIS A 116 13.31 -0.24 3.14
CA HIS A 116 13.62 -0.44 1.74
C HIS A 116 15.16 -0.41 1.56
N PRO A 117 15.78 -1.37 0.86
CA PRO A 117 17.15 -1.22 0.44
C PRO A 117 17.17 -0.13 -0.64
N ASP A 118 17.43 1.11 -0.23
CA ASP A 118 17.80 2.21 -1.13
C ASP A 118 19.09 1.84 -1.89
N ASN A 119 19.02 1.01 -2.94
CA ASN A 119 20.08 0.79 -3.92
C ASN A 119 19.65 -0.15 -5.07
N ILE A 120 18.71 0.29 -5.91
CA ILE A 120 18.72 -0.11 -7.33
C ILE A 120 18.32 1.12 -8.14
N GLY A 121 19.27 1.71 -8.88
CA GLY A 121 18.97 2.72 -9.91
C GLY A 121 19.69 4.07 -9.83
N LYS A 122 20.95 4.15 -9.39
CA LYS A 122 21.88 5.15 -9.94
C LYS A 122 22.83 4.43 -10.90
N GLU A 123 22.33 4.06 -12.07
CA GLU A 123 23.21 3.96 -13.23
C GLU A 123 23.74 5.35 -13.52
N THR A 124 24.97 5.60 -13.07
CA THR A 124 25.79 6.68 -13.61
C THR A 124 25.91 6.44 -15.11
N VAL A 125 25.14 7.20 -15.88
CA VAL A 125 25.44 7.53 -17.27
C VAL A 125 26.80 8.22 -17.28
N GLY A 126 27.85 7.42 -17.41
CA GLY A 126 29.20 7.87 -17.71
C GLY A 126 29.26 8.23 -19.19
N ILE A 127 28.91 9.47 -19.51
CA ILE A 127 29.30 10.10 -20.77
C ILE A 127 30.49 10.99 -20.44
N SER A 128 31.69 10.54 -20.80
CA SER A 128 32.81 11.33 -21.30
C SER A 128 33.92 10.39 -21.76
#